data_AF-A0A7Z0PFM0-F1
#
_entry.id   AF-A0A7Z0PFM0-F1
#
_cell.length_a   1.000
_cell.length_b   1.000
_cell.length_c   1.000
_cell.angle_alpha   90.00
_cell.angle_beta   90.00
_cell.angle_gamma   90.00
#
_symmetry.space_group_name_H-M   'P 1'
#
loop_
_entity.id
_entity.type
_entity.pdbx_description
1 polymer ?
#
loop_
_entity_poly.entity_id
_entity_poly.type
_entity_poly.pdbx_seq_one_letter_code
_entity_poly.pdbx_strand_id
1 'polypeptide(L)'
;MKKRLLILATLLMVTVGFAGTKEDFEKAYENYDKTKNVEQLEKDLLKISVLKTDQYTISSKFELAKIKIIQNKNEEARKYLNEILADKVVSNEGIKMAKTMLYSIEENYDKKIKILSEMIAMDEKDLGLQIEMLKQLSLKKDNTKLEKLYKEYVKKIASNEKVKVSFDVNLVETLLGIKDFVNAEKYIKPYLTSKNEDLKALANHFMAISKYEQKDLKNAIKYSDLASKISKEVDSDIENLNYLLAFENKEYNKALNKLVVLKNLTKDRSVFFELIILAESLDKKEVAENTIKEFRTLLDEKQNKALNTTLSKLFLADKNLDVTEKYAKKAIEESKDDEGYLILAVVYANLNRKEEALKNVRVAISKNVEGAKDVEKQILENLK
;
A
#
# COMPACT_ATOMS: atom_id res chain seq x y z
N MET A 1 -14.57 16.38 1.55
CA MET A 1 -13.58 16.31 2.65
C MET A 1 -12.43 17.26 2.35
N LYS A 2 -12.28 18.35 3.11
CA LYS A 2 -11.14 19.27 2.96
C LYS A 2 -9.87 18.54 3.39
N LYS A 3 -8.98 18.18 2.45
CA LYS A 3 -7.65 17.64 2.79
C LYS A 3 -6.93 18.70 3.63
N ARG A 4 -6.66 18.41 4.91
CA ARG A 4 -5.82 19.29 5.73
C ARG A 4 -4.41 19.23 5.13
N LEU A 5 -4.00 20.28 4.42
CA LEU A 5 -2.61 20.42 3.94
C LEU A 5 -1.71 20.56 5.17
N LEU A 6 -0.78 19.62 5.36
CA LEU A 6 0.35 19.81 6.27
C LEU A 6 1.49 20.38 5.43
N ILE A 7 1.71 21.70 5.51
CA ILE A 7 2.87 22.37 4.91
C ILE A 7 3.93 22.44 6.01
N LEU A 8 4.97 21.61 5.89
CA LEU A 8 6.15 21.65 6.76
C LEU A 8 7.21 22.55 6.13
N ALA A 9 7.71 23.52 6.89
CA ALA A 9 8.80 24.40 6.45
C ALA A 9 10.05 23.58 6.12
N THR A 10 10.60 23.76 4.91
CA THR A 10 11.92 23.24 4.54
C THR A 10 12.97 24.32 4.78
N LEU A 11 13.72 24.16 5.88
CA LEU A 11 14.93 24.94 6.11
C LEU A 11 16.12 24.22 5.48
N LEU A 12 16.77 24.85 4.50
CA LEU A 12 18.10 24.46 4.05
C LEU A 12 19.10 25.00 5.07
N MET A 13 19.70 24.14 5.89
CA MET A 13 20.63 24.57 6.94
C MET A 13 21.98 25.01 6.34
N VAL A 14 22.24 26.32 6.32
CA VAL A 14 23.60 26.89 6.40
C VAL A 14 23.56 28.13 7.31
N THR A 15 24.49 28.25 8.24
CA THR A 15 24.53 29.36 9.20
C THR A 15 25.16 30.61 8.59
N VAL A 16 24.35 31.49 8.00
CA VAL A 16 24.69 32.92 7.88
C VAL A 16 23.46 33.74 8.26
N GLY A 17 23.50 34.34 9.45
CA GLY A 17 22.40 35.10 10.03
C GLY A 17 22.26 36.49 9.40
N PHE A 18 21.08 36.77 8.83
CA PHE A 18 20.63 38.13 8.54
C PHE A 18 19.22 38.31 9.11
N ALA A 19 19.05 39.29 10.00
CA ALA A 19 17.91 39.36 10.92
C ALA A 19 16.54 39.57 10.26
N GLY A 20 16.43 40.36 9.17
CA GLY A 20 15.12 40.77 8.62
C GLY A 20 14.31 39.66 7.95
N THR A 21 14.86 39.00 6.92
CA THR A 21 14.14 37.98 6.12
C THR A 21 13.86 36.70 6.90
N LYS A 22 14.72 36.39 7.88
CA LYS A 22 14.51 35.29 8.83
C LYS A 22 13.25 35.51 9.67
N GLU A 23 13.16 36.65 10.34
CA GLU A 23 12.05 36.97 11.23
C GLU A 23 10.72 37.01 10.47
N ASP A 24 10.71 37.56 9.26
CA ASP A 24 9.50 37.60 8.42
C ASP A 24 9.05 36.19 8.01
N PHE A 25 10.00 35.31 7.65
CA PHE A 25 9.71 33.92 7.33
C PHE A 25 9.16 33.15 8.52
N GLU A 26 9.79 33.28 9.70
CA GLU A 26 9.33 32.63 10.93
C GLU A 26 7.94 33.12 11.35
N LYS A 27 7.68 34.43 11.25
CA LYS A 27 6.36 35.03 11.51
C LYS A 27 5.29 34.51 10.55
N ALA A 28 5.60 34.35 9.26
CA ALA A 28 4.65 33.80 8.28
C ALA A 28 4.19 32.39 8.69
N TYR A 29 5.12 31.54 9.14
CA TYR A 29 4.82 30.19 9.61
C TYR A 29 4.11 30.17 10.96
N GLU A 30 4.48 31.03 11.91
CA GLU A 30 3.78 31.15 13.19
C GLU A 30 2.30 31.55 12.98
N ASN A 31 2.06 32.51 12.07
CA ASN A 31 0.71 32.92 11.68
C ASN A 31 -0.06 31.78 10.99
N TYR A 32 0.60 31.04 10.09
CA TYR A 32 -0.01 29.86 9.50
C TYR A 32 -0.34 28.81 10.55
N ASP A 33 0.51 28.59 11.55
CA ASP A 33 0.24 27.58 12.57
C ASP A 33 -0.94 27.92 13.46
N LYS A 34 -1.16 29.20 13.73
CA LYS A 34 -2.34 29.69 14.46
C LYS A 34 -3.62 29.65 13.63
N THR A 35 -3.54 30.01 12.35
CA THR A 35 -4.73 30.25 11.51
C THR A 35 -5.09 29.13 10.56
N LYS A 36 -4.11 28.31 10.18
CA LYS A 36 -4.13 27.34 9.08
C LYS A 36 -4.62 27.93 7.75
N ASN A 37 -4.39 29.23 7.55
CA ASN A 37 -4.78 29.96 6.35
C ASN A 37 -3.65 29.92 5.29
N VAL A 38 -3.81 29.05 4.30
CA VAL A 38 -2.83 28.86 3.21
C VAL A 38 -2.73 30.09 2.31
N GLU A 39 -3.82 30.81 2.05
CA GLU A 39 -3.80 32.01 1.20
C GLU A 39 -3.00 33.14 1.84
N GLN A 40 -3.09 33.27 3.16
CA GLN A 40 -2.31 34.25 3.91
C GLN A 40 -0.83 33.87 3.92
N LEU A 41 -0.51 32.61 4.16
CA LEU A 41 0.87 32.10 4.08
C LEU A 41 1.48 32.36 2.70
N GLU A 42 0.73 32.09 1.62
CA GLU A 42 1.18 32.34 0.25
C GLU A 42 1.49 33.82 0.01
N LYS A 43 0.63 34.74 0.48
CA LYS A 43 0.85 36.20 0.38
C LYS A 43 2.09 36.65 1.14
N ASP A 44 2.31 36.12 2.34
CA ASP A 44 3.45 36.49 3.18
C ASP A 44 4.76 35.96 2.58
N LEU A 45 4.78 34.70 2.12
CA LEU A 45 5.94 34.12 1.41
C LEU A 45 6.25 34.86 0.10
N LEU A 46 5.23 35.30 -0.65
CA LEU A 46 5.43 36.08 -1.86
C LEU A 46 6.17 37.39 -1.57
N LYS A 47 5.79 38.11 -0.51
CA LYS A 47 6.49 39.34 -0.08
C LYS A 47 7.96 39.07 0.24
N ILE A 48 8.26 37.97 0.92
CA ILE A 48 9.63 37.59 1.28
C ILE A 48 10.43 37.21 0.02
N SER A 49 9.81 36.48 -0.91
CA SER A 49 10.47 35.92 -2.10
C SER A 49 11.08 36.94 -3.07
N VAL A 50 10.68 38.21 -2.98
CA VAL A 50 11.15 39.31 -3.84
C VAL A 50 12.11 40.27 -3.14
N LEU A 51 12.48 39.99 -1.89
CA LEU A 51 13.48 40.76 -1.15
C LEU A 51 14.90 40.43 -1.63
N LYS A 52 15.91 40.87 -0.88
CA LYS A 52 17.31 40.54 -1.16
C LYS A 52 17.49 39.02 -1.30
N THR A 53 18.42 38.64 -2.17
CA THR A 53 18.82 37.25 -2.34
C THR A 53 19.51 36.72 -1.08
N ASP A 54 18.82 35.85 -0.35
CA ASP A 54 19.34 35.07 0.77
C ASP A 54 18.59 33.74 0.91
N GLN A 55 18.97 32.93 1.91
CA GLN A 55 18.41 31.60 2.12
C GLN A 55 16.90 31.61 2.44
N TYR A 56 16.38 32.62 3.12
CA TYR A 56 14.97 32.71 3.49
C TYR A 56 14.12 33.13 2.31
N THR A 57 14.65 33.98 1.45
CA THR A 57 14.07 34.29 0.13
C THR A 57 13.99 33.03 -0.74
N ILE A 58 15.05 32.21 -0.78
CA ILE A 58 15.06 30.93 -1.51
C ILE A 58 14.08 29.91 -0.90
N SER A 59 14.09 29.73 0.43
CA SER A 59 13.13 28.88 1.13
C SER A 59 11.70 29.32 0.85
N SER A 60 11.42 30.64 0.82
CA SER A 60 10.10 31.16 0.45
C SER A 60 9.67 30.73 -0.94
N LYS A 61 10.58 30.78 -1.93
CA LYS A 61 10.30 30.31 -3.30
C LYS A 61 10.03 28.80 -3.35
N PHE A 62 10.74 27.98 -2.57
CA PHE A 62 10.45 26.55 -2.47
C PHE A 62 9.05 26.28 -1.91
N GLU A 63 8.67 26.99 -0.86
CA GLU A 63 7.37 26.82 -0.21
C GLU A 63 6.23 27.32 -1.11
N LEU A 64 6.44 28.44 -1.82
CA LEU A 64 5.53 28.89 -2.86
C LEU A 64 5.38 27.84 -3.96
N ALA A 65 6.48 27.26 -4.46
CA ALA A 65 6.41 26.19 -5.46
C ALA A 65 5.58 25.00 -4.95
N LYS A 66 5.79 24.53 -3.71
CA LYS A 66 4.98 23.45 -3.12
C LYS A 66 3.50 23.80 -3.01
N ILE A 67 3.17 25.00 -2.54
CA ILE A 67 1.78 25.48 -2.47
C ILE A 67 1.14 25.41 -3.85
N LYS A 68 1.84 25.89 -4.89
CA LYS A 68 1.36 25.84 -6.28
C LYS A 68 1.19 24.42 -6.80
N ILE A 69 2.10 23.51 -6.49
CA ILE A 69 1.97 22.08 -6.83
C ILE A 69 0.72 21.48 -6.21
N ILE A 70 0.48 21.72 -4.92
CA ILE A 70 -0.69 21.17 -4.22
C ILE A 70 -2.00 21.80 -4.74
N GLN A 71 -1.95 23.05 -5.20
CA GLN A 71 -3.06 23.72 -5.89
C GLN A 71 -3.23 23.27 -7.35
N ASN A 72 -2.44 22.29 -7.85
CA ASN A 72 -2.38 21.87 -9.26
C ASN A 72 -2.04 23.00 -10.25
N LYS A 73 -1.28 24.02 -9.79
CA LYS A 73 -0.82 25.16 -10.58
C LYS A 73 0.64 24.98 -10.99
N ASN A 74 0.91 23.93 -11.76
CA ASN A 74 2.29 23.50 -12.09
C ASN A 74 3.10 24.56 -12.86
N GLU A 75 2.47 25.37 -13.71
CA GLU A 75 3.17 26.44 -14.42
C GLU A 75 3.65 27.56 -13.48
N GLU A 76 2.85 27.92 -12.46
CA GLU A 76 3.29 28.87 -11.43
C GLU A 76 4.40 28.27 -10.55
N ALA A 77 4.30 26.98 -10.20
CA ALA A 77 5.35 26.29 -9.46
C ALA A 77 6.67 26.29 -10.25
N ARG A 78 6.60 26.00 -11.55
CA ARG A 78 7.73 25.99 -12.48
C ARG A 78 8.44 27.33 -12.53
N LYS A 79 7.71 28.45 -12.48
CA LYS A 79 8.30 29.78 -12.42
C LYS A 79 9.21 29.94 -11.21
N TYR A 80 8.71 29.65 -10.00
CA TYR A 80 9.51 29.74 -8.77
C TYR A 80 10.72 28.81 -8.79
N LEU A 81 10.56 27.57 -9.28
CA LEU A 81 11.65 26.61 -9.38
C LEU A 81 12.75 27.06 -10.34
N ASN A 82 12.39 27.67 -11.49
CA ASN A 82 13.36 28.24 -12.42
C ASN A 82 14.07 29.47 -11.83
N GLU A 83 13.37 30.31 -11.05
CA GLU A 83 14.00 31.42 -10.33
C GLU A 83 15.01 30.94 -9.30
N ILE A 84 14.73 29.84 -8.59
CA ILE A 84 15.68 29.21 -7.66
C ILE A 84 16.93 28.72 -8.40
N LEU A 85 16.74 28.03 -9.53
CA LEU A 85 17.85 27.49 -10.33
C LEU A 85 18.72 28.57 -11.00
N ALA A 86 18.17 29.77 -11.22
CA ALA A 86 18.91 30.91 -11.75
C ALA A 86 19.65 31.71 -10.66
N ASP A 87 19.35 31.46 -9.38
CA ASP A 87 19.97 32.17 -8.26
C ASP A 87 21.40 31.65 -8.01
N LYS A 88 22.35 32.55 -7.76
CA LYS A 88 23.75 32.19 -7.54
C LYS A 88 24.05 31.73 -6.11
N VAL A 89 23.15 31.99 -5.16
CA VAL A 89 23.37 31.62 -3.74
C VAL A 89 22.71 30.31 -3.34
N VAL A 90 21.98 29.66 -4.26
CA VAL A 90 21.37 28.35 -4.01
C VAL A 90 22.46 27.30 -3.79
N SER A 91 22.30 26.48 -2.76
CA SER A 91 23.22 25.36 -2.49
C SER A 91 23.01 24.22 -3.49
N ASN A 92 24.00 23.33 -3.64
CA ASN A 92 23.86 22.12 -4.46
C ASN A 92 22.66 21.26 -4.04
N GLU A 93 22.39 21.17 -2.74
CA GLU A 93 21.21 20.48 -2.21
C GLU A 93 19.91 21.19 -2.63
N GLY A 94 19.88 22.52 -2.58
CA GLY A 94 18.77 23.30 -3.12
C GLY A 94 18.56 23.06 -4.63
N ILE A 95 19.63 23.00 -5.42
CA ILE A 95 19.53 22.67 -6.85
C ILE A 95 18.94 21.26 -7.04
N LYS A 96 19.41 20.26 -6.27
CA LYS A 96 18.88 18.87 -6.32
C LYS A 96 17.39 18.86 -5.98
N MET A 97 16.98 19.57 -4.92
CA MET A 97 15.58 19.69 -4.51
C MET A 97 14.72 20.36 -5.59
N ALA A 98 15.17 21.47 -6.17
CA ALA A 98 14.44 22.19 -7.22
C ALA A 98 14.24 21.33 -8.47
N LYS A 99 15.28 20.58 -8.89
CA LYS A 99 15.18 19.65 -10.02
C LYS A 99 14.25 18.48 -9.72
N THR A 100 14.26 17.91 -8.51
CA THR A 100 13.30 16.87 -8.11
C THR A 100 11.86 17.36 -8.19
N MET A 101 11.59 18.60 -7.74
CA MET A 101 10.26 19.20 -7.84
C MET A 101 9.87 19.50 -9.29
N LEU A 102 10.80 19.98 -10.13
CA LEU A 102 10.54 20.14 -11.57
C LEU A 102 10.24 18.80 -12.24
N TYR A 103 10.99 17.76 -11.90
CA TYR A 103 10.78 16.41 -12.43
C TYR A 103 9.39 15.86 -12.07
N SER A 104 8.91 16.11 -10.85
CA SER A 104 7.62 15.59 -10.38
C SER A 104 6.42 16.25 -11.06
N ILE A 105 6.55 17.51 -11.49
CA ILE A 105 5.50 18.26 -12.20
C ILE A 105 5.64 18.23 -13.73
N GLU A 106 6.75 17.71 -14.25
CA GLU A 106 7.00 17.67 -15.69
C GLU A 106 6.26 16.50 -16.34
N GLU A 107 5.39 16.84 -17.28
CA GLU A 107 4.61 15.91 -18.09
C GLU A 107 5.26 15.65 -19.45
N ASN A 108 6.05 16.59 -19.97
CA ASN A 108 6.75 16.41 -21.23
C ASN A 108 7.93 15.46 -21.03
N TYR A 109 7.87 14.31 -21.71
CA TYR A 109 8.86 13.25 -21.60
C TYR A 109 10.30 13.73 -21.86
N ASP A 110 10.55 14.48 -22.94
CA ASP A 110 11.91 14.89 -23.30
C ASP A 110 12.51 15.83 -22.26
N LYS A 111 11.71 16.76 -21.74
CA LYS A 111 12.10 17.64 -20.61
C LYS A 111 12.34 16.83 -19.33
N LYS A 112 11.48 15.86 -19.04
CA LYS A 112 11.58 14.99 -17.86
C LYS A 112 12.87 14.17 -17.88
N ILE A 113 13.19 13.57 -19.02
CA ILE A 113 14.46 12.86 -19.24
C ILE A 113 15.64 13.80 -19.10
N LYS A 114 15.58 15.02 -19.67
CA LYS A 114 16.65 16.01 -19.52
C LYS A 114 16.90 16.36 -18.05
N ILE A 115 15.86 16.68 -17.28
CA ILE A 115 15.97 16.99 -15.85
C ILE A 115 16.61 15.81 -15.10
N LEU A 116 16.15 14.59 -15.36
CA LEU A 116 16.68 13.40 -14.71
C LEU A 116 18.15 13.14 -15.08
N SER A 117 18.53 13.30 -16.35
CA SER A 117 19.93 13.21 -16.78
C SER A 117 20.82 14.22 -16.07
N GLU A 118 20.34 15.46 -15.89
CA GLU A 118 21.08 16.47 -15.14
C GLU A 118 21.18 16.14 -13.65
N MET A 119 20.15 15.55 -13.04
CA MET A 119 20.20 15.09 -11.65
C MET A 119 21.19 13.93 -11.47
N ILE A 120 21.23 12.98 -12.41
CA ILE A 120 22.23 11.90 -12.41
C ILE A 120 23.64 12.47 -12.57
N ALA A 121 23.84 13.48 -13.41
CA ALA A 121 25.16 14.11 -13.57
C ALA A 121 25.65 14.82 -12.29
N MET A 122 24.72 15.29 -11.43
CA MET A 122 25.07 15.88 -10.14
C MET A 122 25.48 14.83 -9.10
N ASP A 123 24.97 13.60 -9.23
CA ASP A 123 25.25 12.49 -8.33
C ASP A 123 25.25 11.17 -9.10
N GLU A 124 26.35 10.90 -9.81
CA GLU A 124 26.44 9.73 -10.71
C GLU A 124 26.38 8.39 -9.97
N LYS A 125 26.50 8.40 -8.64
CA LYS A 125 26.43 7.20 -7.78
C LYS A 125 25.02 6.95 -7.24
N ASP A 126 24.08 7.87 -7.47
CA ASP A 126 22.68 7.72 -7.06
C ASP A 126 21.98 6.66 -7.93
N LEU A 127 22.00 5.42 -7.44
CA LEU A 127 21.39 4.28 -8.11
C LEU A 127 19.86 4.42 -8.25
N GLY A 128 19.22 5.17 -7.36
CA GLY A 128 17.78 5.43 -7.44
C GLY A 128 17.41 6.24 -8.68
N LEU A 129 18.18 7.30 -8.97
CA LEU A 129 17.99 8.09 -10.18
C LEU A 129 18.28 7.30 -11.46
N GLN A 130 19.29 6.43 -11.42
CA GLN A 130 19.59 5.52 -12.54
C GLN A 130 18.44 4.54 -12.81
N ILE A 131 17.84 3.96 -11.77
CA ILE A 131 16.66 3.08 -11.90
C ILE A 131 15.46 3.86 -12.43
N GLU A 132 15.20 5.08 -11.93
CA GLU A 132 14.12 5.92 -12.45
C GLU A 132 14.33 6.23 -13.94
N MET A 133 15.57 6.43 -14.40
CA MET A 133 15.86 6.63 -15.83
C MET A 133 15.52 5.39 -16.66
N LEU A 134 15.91 4.19 -16.18
CA LEU A 134 15.57 2.94 -16.86
C LEU A 134 14.05 2.70 -16.91
N LYS A 135 13.33 3.03 -15.82
CA LYS A 135 11.86 3.00 -15.77
C LYS A 135 11.23 3.93 -16.79
N GLN A 136 11.71 5.18 -16.93
CA GLN A 136 11.18 6.09 -17.95
C GLN A 136 11.43 5.60 -19.37
N LEU A 137 12.57 4.95 -19.63
CA LEU A 137 12.85 4.33 -20.93
C LEU A 137 11.93 3.12 -21.20
N SER A 138 11.66 2.31 -20.17
CA SER A 138 10.72 1.19 -20.24
C SER A 138 9.29 1.66 -20.55
N LEU A 139 8.80 2.68 -19.84
CA LEU A 139 7.48 3.29 -20.09
C LEU A 139 7.35 3.81 -21.53
N LYS A 140 8.44 4.34 -22.10
CA LYS A 140 8.51 4.80 -23.49
C LYS A 140 8.71 3.67 -24.51
N LYS A 141 8.96 2.44 -24.04
CA LYS A 141 9.32 1.26 -24.84
C LYS A 141 10.63 1.44 -25.64
N ASP A 142 11.55 2.28 -25.17
CA ASP A 142 12.88 2.46 -25.76
C ASP A 142 13.86 1.42 -25.20
N ASN A 143 13.59 0.15 -25.54
CA ASN A 143 14.35 -1.01 -25.04
C ASN A 143 15.83 -0.97 -25.47
N THR A 144 16.14 -0.35 -26.60
CA THR A 144 17.51 -0.20 -27.08
C THR A 144 18.32 0.72 -26.18
N LYS A 145 17.80 1.90 -25.82
CA LYS A 145 18.50 2.79 -24.89
C LYS A 145 18.50 2.26 -23.47
N LEU A 146 17.40 1.64 -23.03
CA LEU A 146 17.32 0.99 -21.72
C LEU A 146 18.46 0.00 -21.55
N GLU A 147 18.64 -0.91 -22.51
CA GLU A 147 19.68 -1.93 -22.46
C GLU A 147 21.10 -1.33 -22.47
N LYS A 148 21.30 -0.28 -23.26
CA LYS A 148 22.59 0.42 -23.33
C LYS A 148 22.95 1.04 -21.98
N LEU A 149 22.02 1.78 -21.36
CA LEU A 149 22.27 2.44 -20.07
C LEU A 149 22.38 1.43 -18.94
N TYR A 150 21.54 0.40 -18.91
CA TYR A 150 21.65 -0.68 -17.92
C TYR A 150 23.06 -1.28 -17.91
N LYS A 151 23.61 -1.61 -19.08
CA LYS A 151 24.99 -2.13 -19.20
C LYS A 151 26.03 -1.14 -18.69
N GLU A 152 25.86 0.14 -18.96
CA GLU A 152 26.77 1.18 -18.48
C GLU A 152 26.74 1.28 -16.94
N TYR A 153 25.54 1.34 -16.36
CA TYR A 153 25.35 1.42 -14.91
C TYR A 153 25.89 0.19 -14.20
N VAL A 154 25.54 -1.01 -14.67
CA VAL A 154 26.04 -2.27 -14.12
C VAL A 154 27.56 -2.37 -14.21
N LYS A 155 28.18 -1.91 -15.31
CA LYS A 155 29.65 -1.90 -15.44
C LYS A 155 30.33 -1.09 -14.34
N LYS A 156 29.72 0.02 -13.90
CA LYS A 156 30.27 0.88 -12.83
C LYS A 156 30.21 0.23 -11.45
N ILE A 157 29.23 -0.65 -11.21
CA ILE A 157 29.03 -1.33 -9.91
C ILE A 157 29.44 -2.80 -9.91
N ALA A 158 29.96 -3.32 -11.03
CA ALA A 158 30.26 -4.74 -11.22
C ALA A 158 31.30 -5.30 -10.24
N SER A 159 32.17 -4.46 -9.68
CA SER A 159 33.17 -4.86 -8.68
C SER A 159 32.57 -5.17 -7.30
N ASN A 160 31.32 -4.77 -7.05
CA ASN A 160 30.61 -5.03 -5.79
C ASN A 160 29.34 -5.83 -6.09
N GLU A 161 29.44 -7.15 -5.94
CA GLU A 161 28.33 -8.07 -6.22
C GLU A 161 27.07 -7.72 -5.42
N LYS A 162 27.20 -7.37 -4.14
CA LYS A 162 26.06 -7.00 -3.28
C LYS A 162 25.33 -5.76 -3.81
N VAL A 163 26.06 -4.73 -4.22
CA VAL A 163 25.48 -3.51 -4.79
C VAL A 163 24.82 -3.79 -6.13
N LYS A 164 25.46 -4.59 -6.99
CA LYS A 164 24.88 -5.01 -8.28
C LYS A 164 23.57 -5.79 -8.08
N VAL A 165 23.56 -6.77 -7.17
CA VAL A 165 22.35 -7.55 -6.86
C VAL A 165 21.23 -6.65 -6.38
N SER A 166 21.52 -5.72 -5.46
CA SER A 166 20.52 -4.77 -4.97
C SER A 166 19.99 -3.86 -6.09
N PHE A 167 20.86 -3.39 -7.00
CA PHE A 167 20.44 -2.61 -8.17
C PHE A 167 19.49 -3.40 -9.07
N ASP A 168 19.85 -4.64 -9.42
CA ASP A 168 19.04 -5.48 -10.31
C ASP A 168 17.69 -5.85 -9.66
N VAL A 169 17.66 -6.16 -8.37
CA VAL A 169 16.43 -6.43 -7.61
C VAL A 169 15.51 -5.21 -7.62
N ASN A 170 16.00 -4.03 -7.25
CA ASN A 170 15.19 -2.81 -7.23
C ASN A 170 14.68 -2.42 -8.63
N LEU A 171 15.49 -2.67 -9.67
CA LEU A 171 15.06 -2.49 -11.06
C LEU A 171 13.94 -3.47 -11.43
N VAL A 172 14.07 -4.75 -11.07
CA VAL A 172 13.04 -5.77 -11.33
C VAL A 172 11.73 -5.42 -10.63
N GLU A 173 11.76 -5.05 -9.35
CA GLU A 173 10.57 -4.59 -8.62
C GLU A 173 9.90 -3.40 -9.32
N THR A 174 10.71 -2.42 -9.73
CA THR A 174 10.24 -1.24 -10.46
C THR A 174 9.57 -1.62 -11.78
N LEU A 175 10.18 -2.52 -12.56
CA LEU A 175 9.66 -2.98 -13.85
C LEU A 175 8.38 -3.80 -13.70
N LEU A 176 8.29 -4.67 -12.68
CA LEU A 176 7.06 -5.39 -12.33
C LEU A 176 5.93 -4.41 -11.97
N GLY A 177 6.23 -3.37 -11.18
CA GLY A 177 5.26 -2.35 -10.79
C GLY A 177 4.66 -1.56 -11.98
N ILE A 178 5.44 -1.37 -13.05
CA ILE A 178 4.95 -0.76 -14.31
C ILE A 178 4.51 -1.79 -15.37
N LYS A 179 4.42 -3.07 -15.00
CA LYS A 179 4.01 -4.19 -15.85
C LYS A 179 4.90 -4.42 -17.08
N ASP A 180 6.19 -4.05 -16.99
CA ASP A 180 7.20 -4.43 -17.98
C ASP A 180 7.81 -5.79 -17.64
N PHE A 181 7.00 -6.82 -17.82
CA PHE A 181 7.36 -8.20 -17.52
C PHE A 181 8.55 -8.70 -18.35
N VAL A 182 8.67 -8.25 -19.60
CA VAL A 182 9.74 -8.71 -20.50
C VAL A 182 11.11 -8.31 -19.95
N ASN A 183 11.27 -7.04 -19.56
CA ASN A 183 12.54 -6.57 -19.00
C ASN A 183 12.74 -7.06 -17.56
N ALA A 184 11.69 -7.10 -16.73
CA ALA A 184 11.77 -7.66 -15.37
C ALA A 184 12.29 -9.11 -15.39
N GLU A 185 11.68 -9.97 -16.22
CA GLU A 185 12.10 -11.36 -16.38
C GLU A 185 13.52 -11.48 -16.91
N LYS A 186 13.91 -10.62 -17.86
CA LYS A 186 15.27 -10.59 -18.40
C LYS A 186 16.32 -10.34 -17.31
N TYR A 187 16.10 -9.35 -16.44
CA TYR A 187 17.07 -8.96 -15.42
C TYR A 187 17.09 -9.89 -14.21
N ILE A 188 15.98 -10.54 -13.87
CA ILE A 188 15.96 -11.51 -12.77
C ILE A 188 16.45 -12.90 -13.16
N LYS A 189 16.37 -13.28 -14.46
CA LYS A 189 16.74 -14.61 -14.96
C LYS A 189 18.10 -15.14 -14.51
N PRO A 190 19.20 -14.35 -14.47
CA PRO A 190 20.50 -14.84 -14.00
C PRO A 190 20.49 -15.36 -12.56
N TYR A 191 19.56 -14.86 -11.73
CA TYR A 191 19.47 -15.18 -10.31
C TYR A 191 18.69 -16.47 -10.03
N LEU A 192 17.96 -17.01 -11.01
CA LEU A 192 17.25 -18.30 -10.90
C LEU A 192 18.19 -19.50 -10.67
N THR A 193 19.47 -19.36 -11.03
CA THR A 193 20.51 -20.37 -10.83
C THR A 193 21.58 -19.93 -9.82
N SER A 194 21.28 -18.90 -9.01
CA SER A 194 22.20 -18.43 -7.96
C SER A 194 22.57 -19.55 -6.99
N LYS A 195 23.83 -19.54 -6.52
CA LYS A 195 24.28 -20.41 -5.41
C LYS A 195 23.78 -19.91 -4.05
N ASN A 196 23.44 -18.63 -3.95
CA ASN A 196 22.77 -18.09 -2.78
C ASN A 196 21.29 -18.45 -2.88
N GLU A 197 20.84 -19.34 -2.00
CA GLU A 197 19.46 -19.86 -1.98
C GLU A 197 18.42 -18.77 -1.72
N ASP A 198 18.71 -17.77 -0.89
CA ASP A 198 17.77 -16.67 -0.60
C ASP A 198 17.57 -15.80 -1.84
N LEU A 199 18.67 -15.48 -2.53
CA LEU A 199 18.60 -14.76 -3.81
C LEU A 199 17.91 -15.58 -4.90
N LYS A 200 18.11 -16.90 -4.89
CA LYS A 200 17.43 -17.82 -5.81
C LYS A 200 15.93 -17.87 -5.50
N ALA A 201 15.54 -17.92 -4.22
CA ALA A 201 14.14 -17.88 -3.78
C ALA A 201 13.47 -16.59 -4.24
N LEU A 202 14.09 -15.44 -3.98
CA LEU A 202 13.61 -14.12 -4.40
C LEU A 202 13.45 -14.03 -5.92
N ALA A 203 14.41 -14.55 -6.69
CA ALA A 203 14.33 -14.57 -8.15
C ALA A 203 13.15 -15.42 -8.66
N ASN A 204 12.89 -16.56 -8.04
CA ASN A 204 11.73 -17.38 -8.35
C ASN A 204 10.42 -16.69 -7.93
N HIS A 205 10.41 -15.98 -6.80
CA HIS A 205 9.25 -15.21 -6.35
C HIS A 205 8.87 -14.10 -7.34
N PHE A 206 9.83 -13.27 -7.79
CA PHE A 206 9.57 -12.26 -8.82
C PHE A 206 9.12 -12.85 -10.16
N MET A 207 9.70 -13.99 -10.55
CA MET A 207 9.24 -14.70 -11.74
C MET A 207 7.79 -15.19 -11.57
N ALA A 208 7.42 -15.68 -10.39
CA ALA A 208 6.05 -16.08 -10.09
C ALA A 208 5.07 -14.91 -10.19
N ILE A 209 5.40 -13.74 -9.61
CA ILE A 209 4.60 -12.51 -9.74
C ILE A 209 4.41 -12.14 -11.21
N SER A 210 5.50 -12.13 -11.98
CA SER A 210 5.45 -11.83 -13.42
C SER A 210 4.49 -12.75 -14.17
N LYS A 211 4.55 -14.05 -13.92
CA LYS A 211 3.69 -15.05 -14.58
C LYS A 211 2.24 -14.95 -14.11
N TYR A 212 2.02 -14.68 -12.84
CA TYR A 212 0.69 -14.49 -12.27
C TYR A 212 -0.04 -13.30 -12.91
N GLU A 213 0.62 -12.15 -12.99
CA GLU A 213 0.05 -10.95 -13.63
C GLU A 213 -0.22 -11.14 -15.13
N GLN A 214 0.60 -11.95 -15.81
CA GLN A 214 0.40 -12.36 -17.21
C GLN A 214 -0.65 -13.47 -17.38
N LYS A 215 -1.35 -13.87 -16.31
CA LYS A 215 -2.36 -14.94 -16.30
C LYS A 215 -1.82 -16.33 -16.71
N ASP A 216 -0.51 -16.54 -16.54
CA ASP A 216 0.14 -17.84 -16.69
C ASP A 216 0.21 -18.55 -15.34
N LEU A 217 -0.96 -18.98 -14.87
CA LEU A 217 -1.13 -19.60 -13.53
C LEU A 217 -0.22 -20.82 -13.34
N LYS A 218 -0.07 -21.65 -14.39
CA LYS A 218 0.78 -22.85 -14.34
C LYS A 218 2.23 -22.52 -14.02
N ASN A 219 2.81 -21.52 -14.68
CA ASN A 219 4.19 -21.15 -14.40
C ASN A 219 4.31 -20.34 -13.11
N ALA A 220 3.33 -19.51 -12.77
CA ALA A 220 3.29 -18.81 -11.49
C ALA A 220 3.39 -19.78 -10.31
N ILE A 221 2.57 -20.84 -10.31
CA ILE A 221 2.61 -21.91 -9.30
C ILE A 221 3.98 -22.58 -9.26
N LYS A 222 4.51 -22.99 -10.41
CA LYS A 222 5.83 -23.64 -10.50
C LYS A 222 6.93 -22.81 -9.84
N TYR A 223 6.99 -21.52 -10.14
CA TYR A 223 8.01 -20.63 -9.62
C TYR A 223 7.78 -20.31 -8.13
N SER A 224 6.54 -20.10 -7.71
CA SER A 224 6.19 -19.81 -6.32
C SER A 224 6.44 -20.99 -5.38
N ASP A 225 6.09 -22.21 -5.80
CA ASP A 225 6.38 -23.44 -5.06
C ASP A 225 7.89 -23.67 -4.92
N LEU A 226 8.64 -23.40 -6.00
CA LEU A 226 10.10 -23.52 -5.97
C LEU A 226 10.73 -22.48 -5.02
N ALA A 227 10.24 -21.24 -5.03
CA ALA A 227 10.69 -20.19 -4.11
C ALA A 227 10.48 -20.60 -2.64
N SER A 228 9.27 -21.08 -2.30
CA SER A 228 8.94 -21.58 -0.95
C SER A 228 9.83 -22.74 -0.53
N LYS A 229 10.11 -23.68 -1.44
CA LYS A 229 10.93 -24.86 -1.16
C LYS A 229 12.40 -24.53 -0.87
N ILE A 230 12.97 -23.53 -1.55
CA ILE A 230 14.41 -23.22 -1.48
C ILE A 230 14.74 -22.08 -0.51
N SER A 231 13.74 -21.32 -0.08
CA SER A 231 13.95 -20.30 0.95
C SER A 231 14.42 -20.96 2.25
N LYS A 232 15.49 -20.42 2.87
CA LYS A 232 16.01 -20.95 4.13
C LYS A 232 15.05 -20.72 5.29
N GLU A 233 14.40 -19.56 5.28
CA GLU A 233 13.40 -19.16 6.25
C GLU A 233 12.05 -19.05 5.55
N VAL A 234 10.98 -19.30 6.29
CA VAL A 234 9.63 -19.16 5.75
C VAL A 234 9.33 -17.67 5.60
N ASP A 235 9.12 -17.24 4.36
CA ASP A 235 8.91 -15.84 4.00
C ASP A 235 7.42 -15.55 3.77
N SER A 236 6.88 -14.50 4.40
CA SER A 236 5.44 -14.20 4.34
C SER A 236 4.96 -13.83 2.94
N ASP A 237 5.77 -13.15 2.13
CA ASP A 237 5.36 -12.70 0.79
C ASP A 237 5.32 -13.88 -0.18
N ILE A 238 6.29 -14.79 -0.06
CA ILE A 238 6.30 -16.06 -0.82
C ILE A 238 5.10 -16.93 -0.42
N GLU A 239 4.83 -17.08 0.88
CA GLU A 239 3.71 -17.89 1.36
C GLU A 239 2.35 -17.28 1.00
N ASN A 240 2.24 -15.94 0.99
CA ASN A 240 1.04 -15.23 0.57
C ASN A 240 0.74 -15.45 -0.90
N LEU A 241 1.75 -15.35 -1.77
CA LEU A 241 1.57 -15.65 -3.19
C LEU A 241 1.19 -17.12 -3.40
N ASN A 242 1.80 -18.05 -2.67
CA ASN A 242 1.42 -19.46 -2.72
C ASN A 242 -0.02 -19.73 -2.28
N TYR A 243 -0.49 -19.03 -1.25
CA TYR A 243 -1.90 -19.07 -0.83
C TYR A 243 -2.81 -18.62 -1.97
N LEU A 244 -2.57 -17.43 -2.54
CA LEU A 244 -3.38 -16.86 -3.62
C LEU A 244 -3.43 -17.79 -4.83
N LEU A 245 -2.27 -18.30 -5.26
CA LEU A 245 -2.16 -19.21 -6.40
C LEU A 245 -2.87 -20.54 -6.15
N ALA A 246 -2.75 -21.11 -4.95
CA ALA A 246 -3.46 -22.32 -4.58
C ALA A 246 -4.99 -22.10 -4.57
N PHE A 247 -5.43 -20.96 -4.05
CA PHE A 247 -6.85 -20.61 -4.02
C PHE A 247 -7.41 -20.45 -5.44
N GLU A 248 -6.72 -19.71 -6.31
CA GLU A 248 -7.12 -19.55 -7.71
C GLU A 248 -7.11 -20.87 -8.50
N ASN A 249 -6.14 -21.75 -8.21
CA ASN A 249 -6.09 -23.08 -8.81
C ASN A 249 -7.11 -24.06 -8.20
N LYS A 250 -7.98 -23.59 -7.30
CA LYS A 250 -8.98 -24.39 -6.57
C LYS A 250 -8.37 -25.52 -5.72
N GLU A 251 -7.09 -25.38 -5.36
CA GLU A 251 -6.38 -26.28 -4.45
C GLU A 251 -6.63 -25.85 -3.00
N TYR A 252 -7.90 -25.82 -2.58
CA TYR A 252 -8.30 -25.18 -1.32
C TYR A 252 -7.66 -25.79 -0.07
N ASN A 253 -7.36 -27.10 -0.06
CA ASN A 253 -6.60 -27.71 1.04
C ASN A 253 -5.16 -27.20 1.11
N LYS A 254 -4.51 -26.95 -0.04
CA LYS A 254 -3.18 -26.33 -0.10
C LYS A 254 -3.25 -24.88 0.36
N ALA A 255 -4.25 -24.13 -0.11
CA ALA A 255 -4.51 -22.75 0.33
C ALA A 255 -4.71 -22.66 1.85
N LEU A 256 -5.49 -23.58 2.44
CA LEU A 256 -5.70 -23.68 3.88
C LEU A 256 -4.38 -23.89 4.64
N ASN A 257 -3.54 -24.81 4.19
CA ASN A 257 -2.23 -25.05 4.80
C ASN A 257 -1.34 -23.80 4.75
N LYS A 258 -1.39 -23.05 3.64
CA LYS A 258 -0.64 -21.80 3.48
C LYS A 258 -1.17 -20.71 4.42
N LEU A 259 -2.48 -20.60 4.63
CA LEU A 259 -3.06 -19.69 5.62
C LEU A 259 -2.65 -20.04 7.06
N VAL A 260 -2.52 -21.33 7.41
CA VAL A 260 -1.99 -21.74 8.74
C VAL A 260 -0.56 -21.24 8.94
N VAL A 261 0.28 -21.36 7.91
CA VAL A 261 1.65 -20.84 7.93
C VAL A 261 1.64 -19.32 8.08
N LEU A 262 0.89 -18.60 7.23
CA LEU A 262 0.79 -17.15 7.27
C LEU A 262 0.31 -16.62 8.62
N LYS A 263 -0.72 -17.24 9.21
CA LYS A 263 -1.23 -16.89 10.54
C LYS A 263 -0.12 -16.92 11.58
N ASN A 264 0.75 -17.93 11.53
CA ASN A 264 1.84 -18.08 12.48
C ASN A 264 2.97 -17.07 12.27
N LEU A 265 3.25 -16.70 11.02
CA LEU A 265 4.28 -15.71 10.67
C LEU A 265 3.86 -14.29 11.01
N THR A 266 2.66 -13.89 10.58
CA THR A 266 2.25 -12.48 10.61
C THR A 266 1.47 -12.11 11.87
N LYS A 267 0.74 -13.07 12.45
CA LYS A 267 -0.28 -12.83 13.48
C LYS A 267 -1.29 -11.75 13.07
N ASP A 268 -1.47 -11.56 11.76
CA ASP A 268 -2.40 -10.57 11.20
C ASP A 268 -3.84 -11.06 11.37
N ARG A 269 -4.71 -10.19 11.90
CA ARG A 269 -6.12 -10.47 12.15
C ARG A 269 -6.88 -10.85 10.88
N SER A 270 -6.53 -10.28 9.73
CA SER A 270 -7.14 -10.61 8.44
C SER A 270 -6.90 -12.09 8.08
N VAL A 271 -5.68 -12.59 8.27
CA VAL A 271 -5.31 -13.98 8.01
C VAL A 271 -6.06 -14.95 8.93
N PHE A 272 -6.31 -14.57 10.19
CA PHE A 272 -7.17 -15.37 11.08
C PHE A 272 -8.59 -15.52 10.53
N PHE A 273 -9.20 -14.42 10.08
CA PHE A 273 -10.54 -14.47 9.49
C PHE A 273 -10.58 -15.33 8.21
N GLU A 274 -9.63 -15.12 7.30
CA GLU A 274 -9.52 -15.92 6.07
C GLU A 274 -9.36 -17.41 6.37
N LEU A 275 -8.53 -17.77 7.34
CA LEU A 275 -8.33 -19.17 7.75
C LEU A 275 -9.62 -19.77 8.33
N ILE A 276 -10.35 -19.04 9.17
CA ILE A 276 -11.62 -19.50 9.76
C ILE A 276 -12.66 -19.73 8.66
N ILE A 277 -12.81 -18.77 7.75
CA ILE A 277 -13.78 -18.83 6.65
C ILE A 277 -13.47 -20.03 5.75
N LEU A 278 -12.21 -20.17 5.32
CA LEU A 278 -11.82 -21.28 4.46
C LEU A 278 -11.97 -22.62 5.17
N ALA A 279 -11.58 -22.71 6.45
CA ALA A 279 -11.73 -23.94 7.24
C ALA A 279 -13.20 -24.38 7.36
N GLU A 280 -14.12 -23.46 7.70
CA GLU A 280 -15.55 -23.77 7.78
C GLU A 280 -16.11 -24.19 6.41
N SER A 281 -15.72 -23.51 5.32
CA SER A 281 -16.18 -23.86 3.97
C SER A 281 -15.72 -25.25 3.49
N LEU A 282 -14.60 -25.74 4.04
CA LEU A 282 -14.03 -27.07 3.76
C LEU A 282 -14.39 -28.13 4.80
N ASP A 283 -15.33 -27.82 5.70
CA ASP A 283 -15.75 -28.66 6.83
C ASP A 283 -14.57 -29.09 7.75
N LYS A 284 -13.54 -28.25 7.86
CA LYS A 284 -12.37 -28.44 8.74
C LYS A 284 -12.63 -27.84 10.13
N LYS A 285 -13.66 -28.35 10.81
CA LYS A 285 -14.18 -27.80 12.07
C LYS A 285 -13.11 -27.60 13.15
N GLU A 286 -12.24 -28.59 13.34
CA GLU A 286 -11.16 -28.52 14.33
C GLU A 286 -10.18 -27.38 14.04
N VAL A 287 -9.84 -27.15 12.77
CA VAL A 287 -8.95 -26.04 12.35
C VAL A 287 -9.62 -24.70 12.63
N ALA A 288 -10.90 -24.55 12.28
CA ALA A 288 -11.67 -23.34 12.55
C ALA A 288 -11.75 -23.04 14.06
N GLU A 289 -12.09 -24.03 14.87
CA GLU A 289 -12.26 -23.89 16.33
C GLU A 289 -10.94 -23.56 17.03
N ASN A 290 -9.86 -24.24 16.68
CA ASN A 290 -8.53 -23.94 17.21
C ASN A 290 -8.06 -22.55 16.81
N THR A 291 -8.31 -22.14 15.56
CA THR A 291 -7.97 -20.80 15.07
C THR A 291 -8.75 -19.71 15.81
N ILE A 292 -10.05 -19.91 16.05
CA ILE A 292 -10.87 -18.97 16.84
C ILE A 292 -10.37 -18.86 18.28
N LYS A 293 -10.03 -20.00 18.90
CA LYS A 293 -9.51 -20.02 20.27
C LYS A 293 -8.22 -19.22 20.38
N GLU A 294 -7.30 -19.40 19.43
CA GLU A 294 -6.08 -18.60 19.36
C GLU A 294 -6.40 -17.13 19.06
N PHE A 295 -7.29 -16.84 18.12
CA PHE A 295 -7.62 -15.47 17.75
C PHE A 295 -8.16 -14.67 18.93
N ARG A 296 -9.01 -15.29 19.76
CA ARG A 296 -9.57 -14.68 20.97
C ARG A 296 -8.50 -14.19 21.96
N THR A 297 -7.30 -14.77 21.98
CA THR A 297 -6.22 -14.31 22.88
C THR A 297 -5.54 -13.03 22.40
N LEU A 298 -5.75 -12.64 21.13
CA LEU A 298 -5.21 -11.44 20.50
C LEU A 298 -6.19 -10.26 20.45
N LEU A 299 -7.43 -10.49 20.89
CA LEU A 299 -8.51 -9.52 20.85
C LEU A 299 -8.71 -8.88 22.23
N ASP A 300 -9.05 -7.59 22.23
CA ASP A 300 -9.56 -6.95 23.45
C ASP A 300 -10.95 -7.50 23.83
N GLU A 301 -11.41 -7.20 25.04
CA GLU A 301 -12.69 -7.71 25.56
C GLU A 301 -13.87 -7.39 24.63
N LYS A 302 -13.92 -6.16 24.10
CA LYS A 302 -14.99 -5.71 23.21
C LYS A 302 -14.97 -6.48 21.89
N GLN A 303 -13.80 -6.63 21.29
CA GLN A 303 -13.59 -7.39 20.06
C GLN A 303 -13.91 -8.87 20.25
N ASN A 304 -13.48 -9.45 21.36
CA ASN A 304 -13.71 -10.85 21.70
C ASN A 304 -15.22 -11.13 21.86
N LYS A 305 -15.96 -10.22 22.52
CA LYS A 305 -17.42 -10.26 22.61
C LYS A 305 -18.08 -10.20 21.23
N ALA A 306 -17.60 -9.33 20.34
CA ALA A 306 -18.17 -9.15 19.01
C ALA A 306 -17.75 -10.21 17.97
N LEU A 307 -16.83 -11.14 18.30
CA LEU A 307 -16.23 -12.04 17.31
C LEU A 307 -17.26 -12.98 16.65
N ASN A 308 -18.13 -13.64 17.43
CA ASN A 308 -19.13 -14.56 16.90
C ASN A 308 -20.16 -13.82 16.01
N THR A 309 -20.55 -12.61 16.41
CA THR A 309 -21.41 -11.72 15.62
C THR A 309 -20.72 -11.29 14.32
N THR A 310 -19.42 -10.99 14.37
CA THR A 310 -18.63 -10.65 13.17
C THR A 310 -18.54 -11.83 12.21
N LEU A 311 -18.22 -13.02 12.72
CA LEU A 311 -18.16 -14.25 11.90
C LEU A 311 -19.51 -14.57 11.27
N SER A 312 -20.61 -14.51 12.02
CA SER A 312 -21.94 -14.76 11.46
C SER A 312 -22.31 -13.75 10.36
N LYS A 313 -22.00 -12.46 10.50
CA LYS A 313 -22.19 -11.46 9.44
C LYS A 313 -21.38 -11.77 8.18
N LEU A 314 -20.13 -12.23 8.32
CA LEU A 314 -19.28 -12.61 7.20
C LEU A 314 -19.88 -13.81 6.44
N PHE A 315 -20.25 -14.88 7.15
CA PHE A 315 -20.88 -16.05 6.51
C PHE A 315 -22.26 -15.75 5.91
N LEU A 316 -23.00 -14.80 6.48
CA LEU A 316 -24.28 -14.36 5.94
C LEU A 316 -24.10 -13.66 4.58
N ALA A 317 -23.05 -12.84 4.44
CA ALA A 317 -22.72 -12.18 3.18
C ALA A 317 -22.39 -13.21 2.07
N ASP A 318 -21.76 -14.33 2.45
CA ASP A 318 -21.45 -15.46 1.57
C ASP A 318 -22.65 -16.42 1.36
N LYS A 319 -23.81 -16.11 1.94
CA LYS A 319 -25.03 -16.93 1.94
C LYS A 319 -24.83 -18.33 2.53
N ASN A 320 -23.82 -18.51 3.37
CA ASN A 320 -23.61 -19.76 4.10
C ASN A 320 -24.49 -19.78 5.36
N LEU A 321 -25.78 -20.07 5.17
CA LEU A 321 -26.80 -19.95 6.21
C LEU A 321 -26.57 -20.90 7.40
N ASP A 322 -26.07 -22.11 7.15
CA ASP A 322 -25.80 -23.10 8.20
C ASP A 322 -24.70 -22.63 9.15
N VAL A 323 -23.59 -22.13 8.59
CA VAL A 323 -22.47 -21.60 9.38
C VAL A 323 -22.85 -20.25 10.02
N THR A 324 -23.67 -19.44 9.34
CA THR A 324 -24.24 -18.22 9.93
C THR A 324 -25.07 -18.55 11.17
N GLU A 325 -25.98 -19.53 11.09
CA GLU A 325 -26.82 -19.98 12.20
C GLU A 325 -25.95 -20.44 13.39
N LYS A 326 -24.93 -21.25 13.11
CA LYS A 326 -23.94 -21.71 14.12
C LYS A 326 -23.34 -20.53 14.88
N TYR A 327 -22.78 -19.54 14.19
CA TYR A 327 -22.11 -18.41 14.86
C TYR A 327 -23.07 -17.42 15.51
N ALA A 328 -24.27 -17.23 14.97
CA ALA A 328 -25.28 -16.40 15.60
C ALA A 328 -25.78 -17.01 16.93
N LYS A 329 -25.93 -18.34 17.01
CA LYS A 329 -26.19 -19.05 18.29
C LYS A 329 -25.05 -18.86 19.28
N LYS A 330 -23.79 -19.05 18.84
CA LYS A 330 -22.62 -18.82 19.71
C LYS A 330 -22.51 -17.36 20.19
N ALA A 331 -22.92 -16.39 19.39
CA ALA A 331 -22.97 -14.99 19.82
C ALA A 331 -23.93 -14.79 21.03
N ILE A 332 -25.11 -15.39 20.97
CA ILE A 332 -26.10 -15.35 22.06
C ILE A 332 -25.60 -16.13 23.29
N GLU A 333 -25.14 -17.36 23.06
CA GLU A 333 -24.87 -18.33 24.13
C GLU A 333 -23.54 -18.07 24.84
N GLU A 334 -22.48 -17.86 24.07
CA GLU A 334 -21.11 -17.71 24.59
C GLU A 334 -20.74 -16.24 24.79
N SER A 335 -21.06 -15.39 23.81
CA SER A 335 -20.63 -13.98 23.82
C SER A 335 -21.61 -13.04 24.52
N LYS A 336 -22.83 -13.50 24.83
CA LYS A 336 -23.90 -12.67 25.40
C LYS A 336 -24.12 -11.40 24.58
N ASP A 337 -24.10 -11.56 23.26
CA ASP A 337 -24.34 -10.50 22.29
C ASP A 337 -25.75 -10.68 21.69
N ASP A 338 -26.65 -9.77 22.05
CA ASP A 338 -28.05 -9.81 21.65
C ASP A 338 -28.23 -9.61 20.14
N GLU A 339 -27.23 -9.07 19.43
CA GLU A 339 -27.29 -8.93 17.96
C GLU A 339 -27.41 -10.29 17.24
N GLY A 340 -26.96 -11.38 17.87
CA GLY A 340 -27.15 -12.73 17.35
C GLY A 340 -28.62 -13.10 17.11
N TYR A 341 -29.57 -12.56 17.88
CA TYR A 341 -31.00 -12.79 17.65
C TYR A 341 -31.49 -12.17 16.34
N LEU A 342 -31.01 -10.98 16.00
CA LEU A 342 -31.36 -10.34 14.73
C LEU A 342 -30.82 -11.14 13.55
N ILE A 343 -29.58 -11.62 13.65
CA ILE A 343 -28.94 -12.43 12.61
C ILE A 343 -29.69 -13.76 12.42
N LEU A 344 -30.07 -14.45 13.51
CA LEU A 344 -30.90 -15.66 13.42
C LEU A 344 -32.25 -15.39 12.76
N ALA A 345 -32.87 -14.25 13.04
CA ALA A 345 -34.12 -13.87 12.39
C ALA A 345 -33.95 -13.75 10.87
N VAL A 346 -32.86 -13.12 10.42
CA VAL A 346 -32.53 -13.00 9.00
C VAL A 346 -32.26 -14.38 8.39
N VAL A 347 -31.50 -15.25 9.05
CA VAL A 347 -31.23 -16.62 8.58
C VAL A 347 -32.53 -17.40 8.41
N TYR A 348 -33.39 -17.43 9.43
CA TYR A 348 -34.64 -18.18 9.35
C TYR A 348 -35.62 -17.61 8.33
N ALA A 349 -35.63 -16.29 8.13
CA ALA A 349 -36.39 -15.69 7.05
C ALA A 349 -35.90 -16.17 5.67
N ASN A 350 -34.59 -16.23 5.45
CA ASN A 350 -34.01 -16.76 4.20
C ASN A 350 -34.29 -18.27 3.99
N LEU A 351 -34.46 -19.02 5.07
CA LEU A 351 -34.84 -20.44 5.04
C LEU A 351 -36.37 -20.67 4.94
N ASN A 352 -37.18 -19.62 4.77
CA ASN A 352 -38.64 -19.66 4.81
C ASN A 352 -39.23 -20.21 6.13
N ARG A 353 -38.46 -20.14 7.21
CA ARG A 353 -38.82 -20.56 8.57
C ARG A 353 -39.38 -19.37 9.35
N LYS A 354 -40.56 -18.95 8.93
CA LYS A 354 -41.11 -17.64 9.31
C LYS A 354 -41.44 -17.50 10.79
N GLU A 355 -41.96 -18.54 11.42
CA GLU A 355 -42.31 -18.49 12.84
C GLU A 355 -41.06 -18.31 13.70
N GLU A 356 -39.98 -19.03 13.37
CA GLU A 356 -38.70 -18.86 14.04
C GLU A 356 -38.06 -17.50 13.76
N ALA A 357 -38.21 -16.98 12.54
CA ALA A 357 -37.74 -15.63 12.21
C ALA A 357 -38.43 -14.56 13.06
N LEU A 358 -39.77 -14.61 13.15
CA LEU A 358 -40.57 -13.69 13.96
C LEU A 358 -40.27 -13.83 15.46
N LYS A 359 -40.06 -15.07 15.93
CA LYS A 359 -39.68 -15.31 17.33
C LYS A 359 -38.36 -14.61 17.66
N ASN A 360 -37.34 -14.75 16.82
CA ASN A 360 -36.02 -14.18 17.09
C ASN A 360 -36.00 -12.65 16.93
N VAL A 361 -36.65 -12.09 15.91
CA VAL A 361 -36.67 -10.62 15.73
C VAL A 361 -37.39 -9.91 16.87
N ARG A 362 -38.45 -10.49 17.43
CA ARG A 362 -39.14 -9.93 18.61
C ARG A 362 -38.29 -9.95 19.86
N VAL A 363 -37.46 -10.99 20.03
CA VAL A 363 -36.45 -10.99 21.11
C VAL A 363 -35.45 -9.85 20.88
N ALA A 364 -34.91 -9.72 19.67
CA ALA A 364 -34.00 -8.63 19.32
C ALA A 364 -34.60 -7.23 19.58
N ILE A 365 -35.89 -7.03 19.26
CA ILE A 365 -36.63 -5.78 19.57
C ILE A 365 -36.69 -5.54 21.08
N SER A 366 -37.05 -6.55 21.88
CA SER A 366 -37.11 -6.39 23.34
C SER A 366 -35.76 -6.11 23.99
N LYS A 367 -34.66 -6.48 23.30
CA LYS A 367 -33.27 -6.18 23.66
C LYS A 367 -32.76 -4.85 23.10
N ASN A 368 -33.60 -4.09 22.39
CA ASN A 368 -33.23 -2.84 21.72
C ASN A 368 -32.08 -2.99 20.70
N VAL A 369 -32.00 -4.13 20.01
CA VAL A 369 -31.04 -4.31 18.91
C VAL A 369 -31.42 -3.40 17.74
N GLU A 370 -30.46 -2.64 17.23
CA GLU A 370 -30.64 -1.72 16.11
C GLU A 370 -31.11 -2.46 14.84
N GLY A 371 -32.00 -1.85 14.07
CA GLY A 371 -32.54 -2.43 12.82
C GLY A 371 -33.55 -3.57 13.00
N ALA A 372 -33.79 -4.07 14.22
CA ALA A 372 -34.69 -5.21 14.44
C ALA A 372 -36.15 -4.92 14.02
N LYS A 373 -36.64 -3.70 14.24
CA LYS A 373 -38.00 -3.31 13.81
C LYS A 373 -38.16 -3.31 12.29
N ASP A 374 -37.12 -2.90 11.55
CA ASP A 374 -37.15 -2.88 10.09
C ASP A 374 -37.12 -4.31 9.53
N VAL A 375 -36.34 -5.20 10.14
CA VAL A 375 -36.33 -6.62 9.79
C VAL A 375 -37.66 -7.29 10.10
N GLU A 376 -38.32 -6.99 11.23
CA GLU A 376 -39.66 -7.52 11.52
C GLU A 376 -40.66 -7.10 10.45
N LYS A 377 -40.65 -5.82 10.06
CA LYS A 377 -41.49 -5.31 8.97
C LYS A 377 -41.25 -6.05 7.67
N GLN A 378 -39.99 -6.26 7.26
CA GLN A 378 -39.66 -7.01 6.04
C GLN A 378 -40.16 -8.46 6.09
N ILE A 379 -40.00 -9.15 7.22
CA ILE A 379 -40.50 -10.52 7.40
C ILE A 379 -42.03 -10.58 7.28
N LEU A 380 -42.73 -9.56 7.78
CA LEU A 380 -44.18 -9.46 7.68
C LEU A 380 -44.67 -9.01 6.30
N GLU A 381 -43.91 -8.22 5.55
CA GLU A 381 -44.30 -7.76 4.20
C GLU A 381 -44.12 -8.84 3.13
N ASN A 382 -43.10 -9.70 3.29
CA ASN A 382 -42.88 -10.88 2.45
C ASN A 382 -43.91 -12.02 2.69
N LEU A 383 -45.05 -11.72 3.33
CA LEU A 383 -46.18 -12.62 3.56
C LEU A 383 -47.22 -12.69 2.45
N LYS A 384 -47.16 -11.76 1.48
CA LYS A 384 -48.21 -11.60 0.47
C LYS A 384 -47.99 -12.43 -0.77
#